data_AF-A0A7S1AZL9-F1
#
_entry.id   AF-A0A7S1AZL9-F1
#
_cell.length_a   1.000
_cell.length_b   1.000
_cell.length_c   1.000
_cell.angle_alpha   90.00
_cell.angle_beta   90.00
_cell.angle_gamma   90.00
#
_symmetry.space_group_name_H-M   'P 1'
#
loop_
_entity.id
_entity.type
_entity.pdbx_description
1 polymer ?
#
loop_
_entity_poly.entity_id
_entity_poly.type
_entity_poly.pdbx_seq_one_letter_code
_entity_poly.pdbx_strand_id
1 'polypeptide(L)'
;DSQRVLWSDLTQGKPELEDTLSTNAKQMKADMYTKIFKDSTDLDHPCRVVGSTYLRCLQDNFKDGKQKRQTVCLPSWKDFDACRKGVIQSQAKALEAALVKQDIADRRAKALFDRRTILIDSRGY
;
A
#
# COMPACT_ATOMS: atom_id res chain seq x y z
N ASP A 1 -14.69 -1.91 11.76
CA ASP A 1 -13.99 -3.22 11.66
C ASP A 1 -14.00 -3.84 10.28
N SER A 2 -15.15 -4.03 9.63
CA SER A 2 -15.24 -4.67 8.29
C SER A 2 -14.41 -3.97 7.20
N GLN A 3 -14.44 -2.63 7.11
CA GLN A 3 -13.62 -1.87 6.16
C GLN A 3 -12.11 -2.05 6.40
N ARG A 4 -11.69 -2.18 7.67
CA ARG A 4 -10.29 -2.41 8.04
C ARG A 4 -9.82 -3.78 7.57
N VAL A 5 -10.67 -4.80 7.64
CA VAL A 5 -10.36 -6.14 7.13
C VAL A 5 -10.22 -6.11 5.60
N LEU A 6 -11.19 -5.51 4.89
CA LEU A 6 -11.13 -5.40 3.43
C LEU A 6 -9.90 -4.63 2.96
N TRP A 7 -9.56 -3.54 3.67
CA TRP A 7 -8.35 -2.77 3.41
C TRP A 7 -7.09 -3.60 3.67
N SER A 8 -7.04 -4.30 4.81
CA SER A 8 -5.92 -5.19 5.15
C SER A 8 -5.72 -6.27 4.08
N ASP A 9 -6.77 -6.85 3.54
CA ASP A 9 -6.68 -7.81 2.43
C ASP A 9 -6.10 -7.17 1.17
N LEU A 10 -6.54 -5.95 0.84
CA LEU A 10 -6.03 -5.20 -0.30
C LEU A 10 -4.55 -4.85 -0.14
N THR A 11 -4.09 -4.47 1.06
CA THR A 11 -2.72 -3.96 1.29
C THR A 11 -1.69 -5.01 1.76
N GLN A 12 -2.11 -6.04 2.48
CA GLN A 12 -1.22 -7.03 3.09
C GLN A 12 -1.67 -8.48 2.85
N GLY A 13 -2.97 -8.74 2.85
CA GLY A 13 -3.55 -10.06 2.65
C GLY A 13 -3.77 -10.38 1.17
N LYS A 14 -4.82 -11.15 0.87
CA LYS A 14 -5.28 -11.41 -0.49
C LYS A 14 -6.80 -11.27 -0.51
N PRO A 15 -7.38 -10.38 -1.34
CA PRO A 15 -8.83 -10.31 -1.48
C PRO A 15 -9.37 -11.64 -1.99
N GLU A 16 -10.19 -12.32 -1.19
CA GLU A 16 -10.82 -13.59 -1.54
C GLU A 16 -12.31 -13.59 -1.18
N LEU A 17 -13.07 -14.46 -1.84
CA LEU A 17 -14.49 -14.69 -1.58
C LEU A 17 -14.63 -16.08 -0.96
N GLU A 18 -15.14 -16.16 0.26
CA GLU A 18 -15.27 -17.40 1.02
C GLU A 18 -16.42 -18.26 0.49
N ASP A 19 -16.22 -19.57 0.41
CA ASP A 19 -17.25 -20.47 -0.12
C ASP A 19 -18.47 -20.64 0.78
N THR A 20 -18.34 -20.27 2.07
CA THR A 20 -19.44 -20.23 3.04
C THR A 20 -20.44 -19.09 2.79
N LEU A 21 -20.07 -18.09 1.99
CA LEU A 21 -20.95 -16.98 1.66
C LEU A 21 -21.98 -17.38 0.59
N SER A 22 -23.17 -16.79 0.69
CA SER A 22 -24.16 -16.87 -0.39
C SER A 22 -23.62 -16.19 -1.66
N THR A 23 -24.14 -16.58 -2.82
CA THR A 23 -23.76 -16.00 -4.11
C THR A 23 -23.90 -14.47 -4.13
N ASN A 24 -24.97 -13.94 -3.54
CA ASN A 24 -25.20 -12.49 -3.44
C ASN A 24 -24.17 -11.82 -2.50
N ALA A 25 -23.84 -12.46 -1.38
CA ALA A 25 -22.81 -11.93 -0.47
C ALA A 25 -21.41 -11.94 -1.11
N LYS A 26 -21.08 -12.97 -1.91
CA LYS A 26 -19.83 -13.00 -2.71
C LYS A 26 -19.77 -11.84 -3.69
N GLN A 27 -20.86 -11.59 -4.42
CA GLN A 27 -20.96 -10.48 -5.36
C GLN A 27 -20.76 -9.12 -4.64
N MET A 28 -21.51 -8.88 -3.56
CA MET A 28 -21.38 -7.65 -2.77
C MET A 28 -19.95 -7.46 -2.24
N LYS A 29 -19.31 -8.52 -1.74
CA LYS A 29 -17.93 -8.44 -1.24
C LYS A 29 -16.94 -8.08 -2.36
N ALA A 30 -17.09 -8.66 -3.55
CA ALA A 30 -16.28 -8.33 -4.71
C ALA A 30 -16.46 -6.87 -5.16
N ASP A 31 -17.71 -6.38 -5.13
CA ASP A 31 -18.03 -4.98 -5.44
C ASP A 31 -17.46 -4.02 -4.38
N MET A 32 -17.50 -4.38 -3.10
CA MET A 32 -16.89 -3.60 -2.03
C MET A 32 -15.37 -3.50 -2.18
N TYR A 33 -14.67 -4.60 -2.48
CA TYR A 33 -13.23 -4.54 -2.77
C TYR A 33 -12.95 -3.60 -3.94
N THR A 34 -13.71 -3.74 -5.03
CA THR A 34 -13.55 -2.91 -6.23
C THR A 34 -13.78 -1.44 -5.92
N LYS A 35 -14.83 -1.11 -5.16
CA LYS A 35 -15.13 0.26 -4.76
C LYS A 35 -14.01 0.85 -3.89
N ILE A 36 -13.66 0.18 -2.79
CA ILE A 36 -12.61 0.66 -1.88
C ILE A 36 -11.29 0.87 -2.63
N PHE A 37 -10.91 -0.08 -3.48
CA PHE A 37 -9.70 0.03 -4.28
C PHE A 37 -9.75 1.20 -5.26
N LYS A 38 -10.88 1.41 -5.94
CA LYS A 38 -11.07 2.56 -6.85
C LYS A 38 -11.06 3.89 -6.14
N ASP A 39 -11.66 3.98 -4.97
CA ASP A 39 -11.70 5.22 -4.18
C ASP A 39 -10.32 5.53 -3.57
N SER A 40 -9.46 4.51 -3.42
CA SER A 40 -8.11 4.63 -2.83
C SER A 40 -6.97 4.74 -3.86
N THR A 41 -7.26 4.59 -5.15
CA THR A 41 -6.26 4.65 -6.23
C THR A 41 -6.76 5.54 -7.37
N ASP A 42 -6.01 6.60 -7.65
CA ASP A 42 -6.22 7.40 -8.86
C ASP A 42 -5.71 6.66 -10.11
N LEU A 43 -5.78 7.33 -11.27
CA LEU A 43 -5.35 6.76 -12.55
C LEU A 43 -3.83 6.61 -12.66
N ASP A 44 -3.07 7.40 -11.89
CA ASP A 44 -1.61 7.43 -11.93
C ASP A 44 -0.97 6.46 -10.93
N HIS A 45 -1.75 5.94 -9.97
CA HIS A 45 -1.26 5.00 -8.99
C HIS A 45 -0.71 3.72 -9.68
N PRO A 46 0.53 3.29 -9.40
CA PRO A 46 1.21 2.24 -10.15
C PRO A 46 0.46 0.90 -10.13
N CYS A 47 -0.26 0.60 -9.05
CA CYS A 47 -1.02 -0.65 -8.93
C CYS A 47 -2.45 -0.58 -9.49
N ARG A 48 -2.89 0.57 -10.02
CA ARG A 48 -4.27 0.82 -10.43
C ARG A 48 -4.79 -0.22 -11.43
N VAL A 49 -4.02 -0.46 -12.48
CA VAL A 49 -4.41 -1.34 -13.60
C VAL A 49 -4.39 -2.80 -13.17
N VAL A 50 -3.28 -3.26 -12.56
CA VAL A 50 -3.11 -4.66 -12.13
C VAL A 50 -4.09 -5.04 -11.02
N GLY A 51 -4.34 -4.15 -10.05
CA GLY A 51 -5.32 -4.38 -9.00
C GLY A 51 -6.76 -4.42 -9.54
N SER A 52 -7.12 -3.49 -10.42
CA SER A 52 -8.45 -3.52 -11.07
C SER A 52 -8.65 -4.79 -11.91
N THR A 53 -7.59 -5.30 -12.53
CA THR A 53 -7.64 -6.55 -13.32
C THR A 53 -7.91 -7.76 -12.43
N TYR A 54 -7.21 -7.88 -11.29
CA TYR A 54 -7.47 -8.95 -10.34
C TYR A 54 -8.87 -8.88 -9.72
N LEU A 55 -9.31 -7.69 -9.31
CA LEU A 55 -10.64 -7.52 -8.70
C LEU A 55 -11.76 -7.79 -9.71
N ARG A 56 -11.58 -7.43 -10.98
CA ARG A 56 -12.50 -7.83 -12.06
C ARG A 56 -12.55 -9.34 -12.20
N CYS A 57 -11.40 -10.04 -12.16
CA CYS A 57 -11.41 -11.51 -12.19
C CYS A 57 -12.21 -12.12 -11.04
N LEU A 58 -12.14 -11.56 -9.83
CA LEU A 58 -12.98 -11.99 -8.71
C LEU A 58 -14.47 -11.72 -8.96
N GLN A 59 -14.81 -10.56 -9.52
CA GLN A 59 -16.19 -10.20 -9.89
C GLN A 59 -16.75 -11.12 -10.97
N ASP A 60 -15.98 -11.47 -12.00
CA ASP A 60 -16.44 -12.32 -13.10
C ASP A 60 -16.62 -13.79 -12.65
N ASN A 61 -15.82 -14.23 -11.66
CA ASN A 61 -15.79 -15.61 -11.17
C ASN A 61 -16.34 -15.74 -9.74
N PHE A 62 -17.25 -14.85 -9.32
CA PHE A 62 -17.82 -14.86 -7.96
C PHE A 62 -18.68 -16.10 -7.65
N LYS A 63 -19.28 -16.70 -8.69
CA LYS A 63 -20.11 -17.92 -8.58
C LYS A 63 -19.28 -19.19 -8.41
N ASP A 64 -18.01 -19.16 -8.82
CA ASP A 64 -17.13 -20.31 -8.72
C ASP A 64 -16.72 -20.60 -7.26
N GLY A 65 -16.28 -21.83 -7.00
CA GLY A 65 -15.62 -22.18 -5.74
C GLY A 65 -14.22 -21.58 -5.65
N LYS A 66 -13.68 -21.50 -4.42
CA LYS A 66 -12.37 -20.90 -4.13
C LYS A 66 -11.25 -21.49 -4.99
N GLN A 67 -11.18 -22.81 -5.13
CA GLN A 67 -10.10 -23.49 -5.86
C GLN A 67 -10.07 -23.12 -7.35
N LYS A 68 -11.24 -23.09 -8.00
CA LYS A 68 -11.37 -22.71 -9.42
C LYS A 68 -11.04 -21.23 -9.61
N ARG A 69 -11.60 -20.35 -8.77
CA ARG A 69 -11.31 -18.91 -8.80
C ARG A 69 -9.84 -18.60 -8.55
N GLN A 70 -9.20 -19.29 -7.61
CA GLN A 70 -7.76 -19.15 -7.37
C GLN A 70 -6.96 -19.51 -8.62
N THR A 71 -7.30 -20.61 -9.30
CA THR A 71 -6.60 -21.05 -10.52
C THR A 71 -6.71 -20.01 -11.64
N VAL A 72 -7.92 -19.50 -11.89
CA VAL A 72 -8.19 -18.54 -12.96
C VAL A 72 -7.59 -17.16 -12.66
N CYS A 73 -7.68 -16.69 -11.42
CA CYS A 73 -7.23 -15.35 -11.05
C CYS A 73 -5.76 -15.27 -10.59
N LEU A 74 -5.06 -16.39 -10.41
CA LEU A 74 -3.67 -16.42 -9.93
C LEU A 74 -2.71 -15.55 -10.74
N PRO A 75 -2.76 -15.51 -12.09
CA PRO A 75 -1.84 -14.66 -12.85
C PRO A 75 -2.01 -13.17 -12.49
N SER A 76 -3.25 -12.66 -12.57
CA SER A 76 -3.56 -11.28 -12.19
C SER A 76 -3.27 -10.96 -10.72
N TRP A 77 -3.41 -11.95 -9.82
CA TRP A 77 -3.01 -11.80 -8.42
C TRP A 77 -1.52 -11.58 -8.27
N LYS A 78 -0.69 -12.36 -8.98
CA LYS A 78 0.78 -12.23 -8.90
C LYS A 78 1.24 -10.83 -9.32
N ASP A 79 0.66 -10.29 -10.39
CA ASP A 79 0.99 -8.95 -10.86
C ASP A 79 0.57 -7.87 -9.85
N PHE A 80 -0.63 -8.01 -9.28
CA PHE A 80 -1.11 -7.08 -8.26
C PHE A 80 -0.28 -7.15 -6.98
N ASP A 81 0.03 -8.34 -6.48
CA ASP A 81 0.84 -8.54 -5.27
C ASP A 81 2.28 -8.06 -5.45
N ALA A 82 2.87 -8.27 -6.63
CA ALA A 82 4.19 -7.74 -6.96
C ALA A 82 4.22 -6.21 -6.90
N CYS A 83 3.24 -5.54 -7.51
CA CYS A 83 3.14 -4.09 -7.45
C CYS A 83 2.98 -3.59 -6.01
N ARG A 84 2.09 -4.22 -5.23
CA ARG A 84 1.81 -3.85 -3.85
C ARG A 84 3.05 -3.97 -2.96
N LYS A 85 3.78 -5.09 -3.08
CA LYS A 85 5.07 -5.27 -2.39
C LYS A 85 6.08 -4.21 -2.80
N GLY A 86 6.10 -3.82 -4.08
CA GLY A 86 6.93 -2.72 -4.58
C GLY A 86 6.62 -1.39 -3.91
N VAL A 87 5.34 -1.03 -3.74
CA VAL A 87 4.93 0.19 -3.04
C VAL A 87 5.38 0.18 -1.59
N ILE A 88 5.17 -0.92 -0.87
CA ILE A 88 5.61 -1.05 0.54
C ILE A 88 7.13 -0.91 0.66
N GLN A 89 7.88 -1.56 -0.23
CA GLN A 89 9.34 -1.42 -0.26
C GLN A 89 9.79 0.00 -0.57
N SER A 90 9.12 0.67 -1.53
CA SER A 90 9.40 2.07 -1.86
C SER A 90 9.13 3.00 -0.67
N GLN A 91 8.04 2.78 0.05
CA GLN A 91 7.71 3.54 1.25
C GLN A 91 8.77 3.37 2.34
N ALA A 92 9.21 2.13 2.60
CA ALA A 92 10.26 1.85 3.58
C ALA A 92 11.59 2.54 3.22
N LYS A 93 12.00 2.46 1.95
CA LYS A 93 13.22 3.12 1.46
C LYS A 93 13.14 4.65 1.55
N ALA A 94 11.99 5.23 1.20
CA ALA A 94 11.80 6.67 1.26
C ALA A 94 11.85 7.19 2.71
N LEU A 95 11.27 6.43 3.66
CA LEU A 95 11.32 6.76 5.08
C LEU A 95 12.76 6.71 5.61
N GLU A 96 13.49 5.63 5.31
CA GLU A 96 14.90 5.49 5.72
C GLU A 96 15.75 6.65 5.19
N ALA A 97 15.63 6.96 3.90
CA ALA A 97 16.36 8.06 3.28
C ALA A 97 16.01 9.43 3.89
N ALA A 98 14.74 9.66 4.22
CA ALA A 98 14.30 10.90 4.85
C ALA A 98 14.89 11.05 6.27
N LEU A 99 14.89 9.98 7.06
CA LEU A 99 15.46 9.98 8.42
C LEU A 99 16.96 10.28 8.40
N VAL A 100 17.71 9.65 7.48
CA VAL A 100 19.15 9.91 7.32
C VAL A 100 19.40 11.36 6.91
N LYS A 101 18.64 11.88 5.94
CA LYS A 101 18.77 13.27 5.49
C LYS A 101 18.48 14.27 6.62
N GLN A 102 17.48 13.98 7.44
CA GLN A 102 17.11 14.79 8.59
C GLN A 102 18.23 14.82 9.64
N ASP A 103 18.74 13.66 10.07
CA ASP A 103 19.83 13.58 11.07
C ASP A 103 21.09 14.33 10.61
N ILE A 104 21.47 14.20 9.33
CA ILE A 104 22.60 14.95 8.78
C ILE A 104 22.37 16.47 8.85
N ALA A 105 21.17 16.92 8.49
CA ALA A 105 20.82 18.34 8.55
C ALA A 105 20.85 18.88 9.98
N ASP A 106 20.29 18.14 10.94
CA ASP A 106 20.22 18.54 12.34
C ASP A 106 21.61 18.56 12.99
N ARG A 107 22.46 17.57 12.71
CA ARG A 107 23.86 17.56 13.16
C ARG A 107 24.65 18.73 12.60
N ARG A 108 24.46 19.05 11.31
CA ARG A 108 25.11 20.19 10.67
C ARG A 108 24.63 21.51 11.30
N ALA A 109 23.33 21.65 11.54
CA ALA A 109 22.76 22.83 12.19
C ALA A 109 23.31 23.00 13.62
N LYS A 110 23.40 21.91 14.40
CA LYS A 110 24.00 21.91 15.74
C LYS A 110 25.46 22.37 15.70
N ALA A 111 26.28 21.80 14.82
CA ALA A 111 27.68 22.19 14.68
C ALA A 111 27.85 23.67 14.30
N LEU A 112 26.99 24.18 13.42
CA LEU A 112 26.98 25.60 13.07
C LEU A 112 26.56 26.49 14.24
N PHE A 113 25.61 26.04 15.06
CA PHE A 113 25.18 26.75 16.25
C PHE A 113 26.29 26.79 17.32
N ASP A 114 26.92 25.65 17.60
CA ASP A 114 28.05 25.57 18.54
C ASP A 114 29.21 26.47 18.07
N ARG A 115 29.48 26.49 16.75
CA ARG A 115 30.46 27.41 16.16
C ARG A 115 30.06 28.88 16.34
N ARG A 116 28.78 29.22 16.15
CA ARG A 116 28.26 30.57 16.38
C ARG A 116 28.47 31.00 17.83
N THR A 117 28.21 30.14 18.80
CA THR A 117 28.42 30.44 20.22
C THR A 117 29.88 30.83 20.49
N ILE A 118 30.84 30.03 20.01
CA ILE A 118 32.27 30.35 20.13
C ILE A 118 32.61 31.70 19.47
N LEU A 119 32.03 32.00 18.31
CA LEU A 119 32.25 33.25 17.60
C LEU A 119 31.65 34.48 18.32
N ILE A 120 30.57 34.29 19.08
CA ILE A 120 29.99 35.34 19.91
C ILE A 120 30.87 35.59 21.13
N ASP A 121 31.26 34.52 21.83
CA ASP A 121 32.08 34.61 23.05
C ASP A 121 33.47 35.23 22.76
N SER A 122 34.06 34.89 21.61
CA SER A 122 35.36 35.44 21.18
C SER A 122 35.31 36.88 20.67
N ARG A 123 34.12 37.44 20.41
CA ARG A 123 33.97 38.82 19.92
C ARG A 123 33.96 39.89 20.99
N GLY A 124 34.00 39.53 22.27
CA GLY A 124 34.23 40.45 23.39
C GLY A 124 33.27 41.65 23.46
N TYR A 125 32.23 41.52 24.30
CA TYR A 125 31.90 42.60 25.22
C TYR A 125 32.46 42.22 26.60
#